data_AF-A0A9W4XZJ4-F1
#
_entry.id   AF-A0A9W4XZJ4-F1
#
_cell.length_a   1.000
_cell.length_b   1.000
_cell.length_c   1.000
_cell.angle_alpha   90.00
_cell.angle_beta   90.00
_cell.angle_gamma   90.00
#
_symmetry.space_group_name_H-M   'P 1'
#
loop_
_entity.id
_entity.type
_entity.pdbx_description
1 polymer ?
#
loop_
_entity_poly.entity_id
_entity_poly.type
_entity_poly.pdbx_seq_one_letter_code
_entity_poly.pdbx_strand_id
1 'polypeptide(L)'
;MTADLTNGQERDQAFAYLVQIQDEDNVTVHLAWISGSVALGQSFSPSVSWTPAAAGTYTATTFAWESVSNPEALSPPVSLEITVG
;
A
#
# COMPACT_ATOMS: atom_id res chain seq x y z
N MET A 1 -5.85 5.52 4.41
CA MET A 1 -5.52 5.52 2.98
C MET A 1 -6.31 4.44 2.28
N THR A 2 -6.82 4.71 1.08
CA THR A 2 -7.58 3.77 0.24
C THR A 2 -6.91 3.70 -1.13
N ALA A 3 -6.86 2.51 -1.73
CA ALA A 3 -6.43 2.31 -3.13
C ALA A 3 -7.37 1.32 -3.82
N ASP A 4 -7.36 1.27 -5.15
CA ASP A 4 -8.06 0.27 -5.94
C ASP A 4 -7.05 -0.65 -6.65
N LEU A 5 -7.13 -1.95 -6.41
CA LEU A 5 -6.35 -2.99 -7.08
C LEU A 5 -7.26 -3.77 -8.01
N THR A 6 -6.97 -3.82 -9.31
CA THR A 6 -7.76 -4.58 -10.30
C THR A 6 -6.92 -5.71 -10.89
N ASN A 7 -7.45 -6.94 -10.87
CA ASN A 7 -6.78 -8.08 -11.47
C ASN A 7 -7.08 -8.18 -12.98
N GLY A 8 -6.09 -7.84 -13.81
CA GLY A 8 -6.17 -7.96 -15.27
C GLY A 8 -5.75 -9.33 -15.83
N GLN A 9 -5.40 -10.31 -14.99
CA GLN A 9 -4.94 -11.64 -15.43
C GLN A 9 -6.09 -12.64 -15.53
N GLU A 10 -5.89 -13.71 -16.29
CA GLU A 10 -6.84 -14.84 -16.44
C GLU A 10 -6.75 -15.87 -15.31
N ARG A 11 -6.29 -15.47 -14.12
CA ARG A 11 -6.16 -16.32 -12.93
C ARG A 11 -6.35 -15.51 -11.66
N ASP A 12 -6.63 -16.19 -10.55
CA ASP A 12 -6.61 -15.57 -9.23
C ASP A 12 -5.19 -15.05 -8.93
N GLN A 13 -5.10 -13.82 -8.43
CA GLN A 13 -3.83 -13.17 -8.10
C GLN A 13 -3.75 -13.01 -6.57
N ALA A 14 -2.79 -13.71 -5.96
CA ALA A 14 -2.38 -13.42 -4.59
C ALA A 14 -1.73 -12.04 -4.54
N PHE A 15 -1.98 -11.29 -3.48
CA PHE A 15 -1.35 -9.98 -3.30
C PHE A 15 -1.00 -9.72 -1.83
N ALA A 16 -0.03 -8.85 -1.64
CA ALA A 16 0.18 -8.06 -0.44
C ALA A 16 0.09 -6.57 -0.83
N TYR A 17 -0.83 -5.85 -0.20
CA TYR A 17 -0.92 -4.40 -0.29
C TYR A 17 -0.23 -3.80 0.92
N LEU A 18 0.90 -3.11 0.70
CA LEU A 18 1.70 -2.50 1.75
C LEU A 18 1.50 -1.00 1.75
N VAL A 19 1.43 -0.41 2.95
CA VAL A 19 1.44 1.02 3.17
C VAL A 19 2.63 1.34 4.07
N GLN A 20 3.60 2.06 3.52
CA GLN A 20 4.75 2.59 4.22
C GLN A 20 4.57 4.10 4.38
N ILE A 21 4.75 4.63 5.58
CA ILE A 21 4.71 6.07 5.84
C ILE A 21 6.04 6.47 6.43
N GLN A 22 6.66 7.46 5.80
CA GLN A 22 7.94 8.03 6.20
C GLN A 22 7.75 9.49 6.63
N ASP A 23 8.56 9.94 7.58
CA ASP A 23 8.68 11.37 7.90
C ASP A 23 9.62 12.10 6.93
N GLU A 24 9.85 13.40 7.18
CA GLU A 24 10.73 14.26 6.36
C GLU A 24 12.19 13.78 6.32
N ASP A 25 12.63 13.03 7.34
CA ASP A 25 13.97 12.44 7.40
C ASP A 25 14.04 11.08 6.67
N ASN A 26 12.97 10.67 5.97
CA ASN A 26 12.79 9.37 5.33
C ASN A 26 12.77 8.18 6.31
N VAL A 27 12.52 8.42 7.60
CA VAL A 27 12.39 7.34 8.60
C VAL A 27 10.99 6.74 8.48
N THR A 28 10.90 5.41 8.36
CA THR A 28 9.59 4.74 8.35
C THR A 28 8.96 4.80 9.73
N VAL A 29 7.92 5.61 9.87
CA VAL A 29 7.14 5.80 11.11
C VAL A 29 5.92 4.89 11.18
N HIS A 30 5.48 4.34 10.05
CA HIS A 30 4.41 3.36 9.99
C HIS A 30 4.63 2.38 8.83
N LEU A 31 4.37 1.10 9.10
CA LEU A 31 4.37 0.05 8.09
C LEU A 31 3.24 -0.93 8.42
N ALA A 32 2.34 -1.13 7.47
CA ALA A 32 1.25 -2.09 7.58
C ALA A 32 0.98 -2.74 6.23
N TRP A 33 0.42 -3.95 6.25
CA TRP A 33 0.05 -4.66 5.04
C TRP A 33 -1.20 -5.50 5.21
N ILE A 34 -1.90 -5.73 4.10
CA ILE A 34 -3.02 -6.65 3.97
C ILE A 34 -2.67 -7.65 2.88
N SER A 35 -2.88 -8.93 3.13
CA SER A 35 -2.70 -9.99 2.15
C SER A 35 -4.03 -10.65 1.80
N GLY A 36 -4.16 -11.09 0.56
CA GLY A 36 -5.35 -11.78 0.09
C GLY A 36 -5.18 -12.29 -1.33
N SER A 37 -6.29 -12.69 -1.93
CA SER A 37 -6.38 -13.07 -3.34
C SER A 37 -7.51 -12.30 -4.00
N VAL A 38 -7.25 -11.72 -5.16
CA VAL A 38 -8.28 -11.09 -5.99
C VAL A 38 -8.59 -12.01 -7.17
N ALA A 39 -9.86 -12.38 -7.31
CA ALA A 39 -10.30 -13.25 -8.40
C ALA A 39 -10.14 -12.55 -9.76
N LEU A 40 -10.14 -13.33 -10.84
CA LEU A 40 -10.08 -12.84 -12.22
C LEU A 40 -11.07 -11.69 -12.47
N GLY A 41 -10.58 -10.57 -12.99
CA GLY A 41 -11.40 -9.42 -13.39
C GLY A 41 -12.08 -8.68 -12.23
N GLN A 42 -11.84 -9.07 -10.98
CA GLN A 42 -12.35 -8.36 -9.80
C GLN A 42 -11.41 -7.23 -9.38
N SER A 43 -11.99 -6.28 -8.65
CA SER A 43 -11.25 -5.22 -7.97
C SER A 43 -11.34 -5.40 -6.46
N PHE A 44 -10.29 -5.02 -5.76
CA PHE A 44 -10.22 -4.98 -4.31
C PHE A 44 -9.71 -3.61 -3.88
N SER A 45 -10.42 -2.98 -2.95
CA SER A 45 -10.07 -1.65 -2.45
C SER A 45 -9.53 -1.74 -1.01
N PRO A 46 -8.22 -2.04 -0.80
CA PRO A 46 -7.67 -2.11 0.54
C PRO A 46 -7.69 -0.73 1.21
N SER A 47 -7.81 -0.75 2.54
CA SER A 47 -7.60 0.45 3.34
C SER A 47 -6.80 0.16 4.60
N VAL A 48 -5.89 1.09 4.91
CA VAL A 48 -5.10 1.09 6.13
C VAL A 48 -5.32 2.41 6.85
N SER A 49 -5.58 2.32 8.14
CA SER A 49 -5.74 3.46 9.04
C SER A 49 -4.41 3.78 9.73
N TRP A 50 -4.04 5.04 9.72
CA TRP A 50 -2.88 5.56 10.43
C TRP A 50 -3.22 6.91 11.05
N THR A 51 -2.68 7.17 12.23
CA THR A 51 -2.79 8.45 12.94
C THR A 51 -1.38 8.99 13.18
N PRO A 52 -1.06 10.21 12.72
CA PRO A 52 0.24 10.82 12.94
C PRO A 52 0.47 11.08 14.43
N ALA A 53 1.71 10.85 14.89
CA ALA A 53 2.07 11.10 16.29
C ALA A 53 2.35 12.58 16.59
N ALA A 54 2.70 13.36 15.56
CA ALA A 54 3.00 14.78 15.65
C ALA A 54 2.56 15.51 14.37
N ALA A 55 2.54 16.85 14.41
CA ALA A 55 2.45 17.67 13.22
C ALA A 55 3.74 17.56 12.40
N GLY A 56 3.63 17.71 11.08
CA GLY A 56 4.75 17.58 10.14
C GLY A 56 4.31 17.09 8.77
N THR A 57 5.29 16.89 7.89
CA THR A 57 5.08 16.30 6.57
C THR A 57 5.46 14.82 6.58
N TYR A 58 4.65 14.02 5.90
CA TYR A 58 4.87 12.59 5.77
C TYR A 58 4.70 12.17 4.31
N THR A 59 5.52 11.21 3.87
CA THR A 59 5.35 10.55 2.58
C THR A 59 4.77 9.17 2.80
N ALA A 60 3.56 8.95 2.31
CA ALA A 60 2.93 7.64 2.34
C ALA A 60 3.05 6.98 0.97
N THR A 61 3.76 5.85 0.91
CA THR A 61 3.96 5.05 -0.29
C THR A 61 3.23 3.72 -0.18
N THR A 62 2.51 3.38 -1.23
CA THR A 62 1.73 2.15 -1.31
C THR A 62 2.31 1.23 -2.37
N PHE A 63 2.39 -0.06 -2.05
CA PHE A 63 2.95 -1.08 -2.91
C PHE A 63 1.95 -2.22 -3.09
N ALA A 64 1.82 -2.73 -4.32
CA ALA A 64 1.15 -3.98 -4.59
C ALA A 64 2.18 -5.03 -4.98
N TRP A 65 2.40 -6.01 -4.11
CA TRP A 65 3.33 -7.12 -4.34
C TRP A 65 2.58 -8.44 -4.44
N GLU A 66 3.19 -9.48 -5.01
CA GLU A 66 2.60 -10.83 -4.99
C GLU A 66 2.46 -11.35 -3.55
N SER A 67 3.51 -11.20 -2.74
CA SER A 67 3.46 -11.45 -1.30
C SER A 67 4.58 -10.70 -0.56
N VAL A 68 4.54 -10.68 0.78
CA VAL A 68 5.65 -10.10 1.57
C VAL A 68 6.92 -10.97 1.49
N SER A 69 6.78 -12.29 1.33
CA SER A 69 7.89 -13.23 1.19
C SER A 69 8.46 -13.34 -0.22
N ASN A 70 7.66 -13.01 -1.24
CA ASN A 70 8.08 -12.86 -2.64
C ASN A 70 7.66 -11.46 -3.13
N PRO A 71 8.49 -10.42 -2.91
CA PRO A 71 8.12 -9.02 -3.13
C PRO A 71 8.22 -8.63 -4.63
N GLU A 72 7.64 -9.45 -5.50
CA GLU A 72 7.49 -9.10 -6.92
C GLU A 72 6.40 -8.03 -7.06
N ALA A 73 6.76 -6.88 -7.64
CA ALA A 73 5.82 -5.78 -7.84
C ALA A 73 4.77 -6.14 -8.90
N LEU A 74 3.50 -6.15 -8.49
CA LEU A 74 2.34 -6.32 -9.37
C LEU A 74 1.94 -5.00 -10.06
N SER A 75 2.31 -3.87 -9.48
CA SER A 75 2.13 -2.53 -10.05
C SER A 75 3.26 -1.59 -9.62
N PRO A 76 3.46 -0.46 -10.33
CA PRO A 76 4.27 0.64 -9.83
C PRO A 76 3.77 1.11 -8.46
N PRO A 77 4.66 1.58 -7.57
CA PRO A 77 4.25 2.18 -6.30
C PRO A 77 3.55 3.53 -6.52
N VAL A 78 2.68 3.88 -5.59
CA VAL A 78 1.99 5.18 -5.58
C VAL A 78 2.32 5.90 -4.28
N SER A 79 2.79 7.14 -4.39
CA SER A 79 3.16 7.98 -3.24
C SER A 79 2.22 9.17 -3.11
N LEU A 80 1.96 9.56 -1.86
CA LEU A 80 1.17 10.72 -1.48
C LEU A 80 1.89 11.47 -0.36
N GLU A 81 2.03 12.78 -0.51
CA GLU A 81 2.47 13.67 0.56
C GLU A 81 1.28 14.03 1.47
N ILE A 82 1.51 13.98 2.78
CA ILE A 82 0.51 14.26 3.81
C ILE A 82 1.08 15.32 4.74
N THR A 83 0.43 16.49 4.82
CA THR A 83 0.78 17.55 5.76
C THR A 83 -0.21 17.55 6.93
N VAL A 84 0.31 17.49 8.16
CA VAL A 84 -0.44 17.50 9.41
C VAL A 84 -0.05 18.76 10.18
N GLY A 85 -1.02 19.55 10.63
CA GLY A 85 -0.81 20.81 11.35
C GLY A 85 -1.65 20.93 12.61
#